data_AF-A0A1Q9TUB4-F1
#
_entry.id   AF-A0A1Q9TUB4-F1
#
_cell.length_a   1.000
_cell.length_b   1.000
_cell.length_c   1.000
_cell.angle_alpha   90.00
_cell.angle_beta   90.00
_cell.angle_gamma   90.00
#
_symmetry.space_group_name_H-M   'P 1'
#
loop_
_entity.id
_entity.type
_entity.pdbx_description
1 polymer ?
#
loop_
_entity_poly.entity_id
_entity_poly.type
_entity_poly.pdbx_seq_one_letter_code
_entity_poly.pdbx_strand_id
1 'polypeptide(L)'
;MAVNWTGETLAQLRFYWEYSLWPRLDGLTDAEYLWEPVPGCWTVRRRPDGRYAPDGAACEPDPPPVTTLAWRLGHIVVDVLETRVNWHFGDRTATRESIDWPSGAEDARARLHAGYHAWCTHVQGLDDEAMSAPVGAAEAPQWAEFPMVALVLHLNREIFHHGAEIALLRDLYRAGYARG
;
A
#
# COMPACT_ATOMS: atom_id res chain seq x y z
N MET A 1 -23.24 -19.94 -16.26
CA MET A 1 -23.07 -18.50 -15.98
C MET A 1 -21.58 -18.24 -15.91
N ALA A 2 -21.08 -17.20 -16.58
CA ALA A 2 -19.69 -16.78 -16.42
C ALA A 2 -19.50 -16.18 -15.02
N VAL A 3 -18.31 -16.35 -14.44
CA VAL A 3 -17.96 -15.78 -13.14
C VAL A 3 -17.78 -14.27 -13.31
N ASN A 4 -18.36 -13.47 -12.41
CA ASN A 4 -18.15 -12.02 -12.37
C ASN A 4 -16.79 -11.71 -11.72
N TRP A 5 -15.70 -11.79 -12.48
CA TRP A 5 -14.35 -11.61 -11.94
C TRP A 5 -14.13 -10.26 -11.28
N THR A 6 -14.65 -9.17 -11.87
CA THR A 6 -14.62 -7.84 -11.26
C THR A 6 -15.29 -7.84 -9.87
N GLY A 7 -16.46 -8.45 -9.77
CA GLY A 7 -17.19 -8.59 -8.50
C GLY A 7 -16.42 -9.42 -7.47
N GLU A 8 -15.92 -10.60 -7.85
CA GLU A 8 -15.25 -11.52 -6.93
C GLU A 8 -13.91 -10.95 -6.41
N THR A 9 -13.12 -10.31 -7.29
CA THR A 9 -11.85 -9.69 -6.89
C THR A 9 -12.07 -8.52 -5.93
N LEU A 10 -13.08 -7.69 -6.17
CA LEU A 10 -13.46 -6.60 -5.26
C LEU A 10 -14.07 -7.11 -3.97
N ALA A 11 -14.86 -8.18 -4.01
CA ALA A 11 -15.48 -8.75 -2.83
C ALA A 11 -14.43 -9.19 -1.80
N GLN A 12 -13.34 -9.83 -2.25
CA GLN A 12 -12.23 -10.19 -1.36
C GLN A 12 -11.58 -8.96 -0.70
N LEU A 13 -11.25 -7.96 -1.52
CA LEU A 13 -10.61 -6.76 -1.02
C LEU A 13 -11.49 -5.99 -0.04
N ARG A 14 -12.78 -5.80 -0.37
CA ARG A 14 -13.77 -5.12 0.46
C ARG A 14 -14.00 -5.83 1.78
N PHE A 15 -14.13 -7.16 1.75
CA PHE A 15 -14.29 -7.94 2.98
C PHE A 15 -13.08 -7.77 3.91
N TYR A 16 -11.86 -7.94 3.39
CA TYR A 16 -10.66 -7.74 4.20
C TYR A 16 -10.54 -6.30 4.72
N TRP A 17 -10.83 -5.31 3.87
CA TRP A 17 -10.79 -3.91 4.26
C TRP A 17 -11.75 -3.61 5.42
N GLU A 18 -13.03 -3.98 5.28
CA GLU A 18 -14.10 -3.66 6.23
C GLU A 18 -13.94 -4.41 7.56
N TYR A 19 -13.61 -5.70 7.51
CA TYR A 19 -13.62 -6.56 8.69
C TYR A 19 -12.24 -6.81 9.30
N SER A 20 -11.16 -6.43 8.61
CA SER A 20 -9.79 -6.60 9.11
C SER A 20 -9.00 -5.30 9.13
N LEU A 21 -8.58 -4.77 7.98
CA LEU A 21 -7.59 -3.69 7.95
C LEU A 21 -8.10 -2.38 8.53
N TRP A 22 -9.25 -1.88 8.08
CA TRP A 22 -9.70 -0.53 8.44
C TRP A 22 -9.99 -0.35 9.93
N PRO A 23 -10.75 -1.24 10.62
CA PRO A 23 -10.94 -1.15 12.06
C PRO A 23 -9.62 -1.30 12.83
N ARG A 24 -8.66 -2.06 12.30
CA ARG A 24 -7.32 -2.21 12.88
C ARG A 24 -6.49 -0.94 12.78
N LEU A 25 -6.92 0.12 12.09
CA LEU A 25 -6.24 1.43 12.04
C LEU A 25 -6.87 2.47 12.99
N ASP A 26 -7.97 2.14 13.66
CA ASP A 26 -8.58 3.05 14.62
C ASP A 26 -7.67 3.33 15.82
N GLY A 27 -7.66 4.60 16.23
CA GLY A 27 -6.81 5.09 17.31
C GLY A 27 -5.30 5.04 17.02
N LEU A 28 -4.88 4.87 15.76
CA LEU A 28 -3.46 5.00 15.39
C LEU A 28 -2.99 6.42 15.69
N THR A 29 -1.96 6.54 16.54
CA THR A 29 -1.38 7.83 16.93
C THR A 29 -0.05 8.05 16.22
N ASP A 30 0.42 9.30 16.14
CA ASP A 30 1.75 9.58 15.58
C ASP A 30 2.87 8.90 16.36
N ALA A 31 2.73 8.77 17.69
CA ALA A 31 3.70 8.07 18.53
C ALA A 31 3.80 6.57 18.21
N GLU A 32 2.68 5.95 17.82
CA GLU A 32 2.65 4.57 17.33
C GLU A 32 3.14 4.48 15.88
N TYR A 33 2.70 5.40 15.01
CA TYR A 33 3.08 5.45 13.60
C TYR A 33 4.60 5.61 13.39
N LEU A 34 5.24 6.46 14.20
CA LEU A 34 6.68 6.75 14.16
C LEU A 34 7.51 5.82 15.05
N TRP A 35 6.90 4.81 15.67
CA TRP A 35 7.62 3.87 16.54
C TRP A 35 8.59 2.99 15.74
N GLU A 36 9.85 2.97 16.20
CA GLU A 36 10.91 2.11 15.68
C GLU A 36 11.03 0.84 16.57
N PRO A 37 10.57 -0.33 16.12
CA PRO A 37 10.45 -1.52 16.99
C PRO A 37 11.78 -2.22 17.27
N VAL A 38 12.78 -2.02 16.42
CA VAL A 38 14.13 -2.58 16.55
C VAL A 38 15.17 -1.57 16.06
N PRO A 39 16.39 -1.57 16.61
CA PRO A 39 17.47 -0.73 16.09
C PRO A 39 17.74 -1.02 14.61
N GLY A 40 17.92 0.04 13.82
CA GLY A 40 18.25 -0.08 12.39
C GLY A 40 17.07 -0.46 11.50
N CYS A 41 15.83 -0.43 11.99
CA CYS A 41 14.65 -0.59 11.14
C CYS A 41 14.55 0.53 10.08
N TRP A 42 13.91 0.22 8.96
CA TRP A 42 13.59 1.19 7.92
C TRP A 42 12.26 1.88 8.21
N THR A 43 12.27 3.21 8.15
CA THR A 43 11.10 4.07 8.40
C THR A 43 10.93 5.13 7.32
N VAL A 44 9.93 6.01 7.46
CA VAL A 44 9.79 7.20 6.62
C VAL A 44 10.52 8.37 7.27
N ARG A 45 11.42 9.02 6.54
CA ARG A 45 12.23 10.13 7.05
C ARG A 45 12.08 11.36 6.17
N ARG A 46 12.14 12.52 6.81
CA ARG A 46 12.22 13.79 6.11
C ARG A 46 13.59 13.93 5.43
N ARG A 47 13.58 14.19 4.13
CA ARG A 47 14.75 14.37 3.26
C ARG A 47 15.22 15.84 3.26
N PRO A 48 16.44 16.13 2.78
CA PRO A 48 16.97 17.50 2.74
C PRO A 48 16.14 18.50 1.93
N ASP A 49 15.40 18.01 0.93
CA ASP A 49 14.47 18.82 0.12
C ASP A 49 13.12 19.09 0.82
N GLY A 50 12.95 18.59 2.04
CA GLY A 50 11.80 18.82 2.90
C GLY A 50 10.66 17.82 2.76
N ARG A 51 10.71 16.94 1.75
CA ARG A 51 9.72 15.86 1.54
C ARG A 51 10.06 14.66 2.42
N TYR A 52 9.06 13.87 2.74
CA TYR A 52 9.21 12.58 3.38
C TYR A 52 9.40 11.50 2.33
N ALA A 53 10.31 10.57 2.61
CA ALA A 53 10.51 9.40 1.77
C ALA A 53 10.90 8.19 2.64
N PRO A 54 10.63 6.97 2.16
CA PRO A 54 10.96 5.75 2.88
C PRO A 54 12.47 5.56 2.88
N ASP A 55 13.00 5.01 3.95
CA ASP A 55 14.33 4.42 3.96
C ASP A 55 14.40 3.27 2.94
N GLY A 56 15.58 3.09 2.40
CA GLY A 56 15.93 2.09 1.42
C GLY A 56 17.41 2.20 1.07
N ALA A 57 17.90 1.22 0.32
CA ALA A 57 19.28 1.18 -0.13
C ALA A 57 19.32 0.80 -1.62
N ALA A 58 20.33 1.28 -2.35
CA ALA A 58 20.52 0.92 -3.75
C ALA A 58 20.76 -0.59 -3.95
N CYS A 59 21.42 -1.22 -2.97
CA CYS A 59 21.49 -2.66 -2.82
C CYS A 59 20.85 -3.00 -1.49
N GLU A 60 19.77 -3.80 -1.50
CA GLU A 60 19.10 -4.22 -0.28
C GLU A 60 20.05 -5.06 0.58
N PRO A 61 20.16 -4.77 1.91
CA PRO A 61 20.94 -5.60 2.82
C PRO A 61 20.38 -7.03 2.93
N ASP A 62 21.24 -7.98 3.27
CA ASP A 62 20.84 -9.37 3.58
C ASP A 62 21.22 -9.72 5.04
N PRO A 63 20.24 -9.96 5.94
CA PRO A 63 18.79 -9.91 5.69
C PRO A 63 18.27 -8.47 5.55
N PRO A 64 17.11 -8.27 4.90
CA PRO A 64 16.49 -6.95 4.81
C PRO A 64 16.10 -6.44 6.20
N PRO A 65 16.27 -5.13 6.48
CA PRO A 65 15.85 -4.56 7.77
C PRO A 65 14.34 -4.64 7.99
N VAL A 66 13.93 -4.74 9.25
CA VAL A 66 12.50 -4.63 9.63
C VAL A 66 11.97 -3.26 9.20
N THR A 67 10.77 -3.20 8.65
CA THR A 67 10.09 -1.95 8.27
C THR A 67 9.05 -1.54 9.32
N THR A 68 8.95 -0.24 9.59
CA THR A 68 8.03 0.33 10.60
C THR A 68 6.59 0.42 10.11
N LEU A 69 5.67 0.82 11.00
CA LEU A 69 4.30 1.18 10.65
C LEU A 69 4.27 2.30 9.59
N ALA A 70 5.07 3.35 9.77
CA ALA A 70 5.18 4.44 8.79
C ALA A 70 5.62 3.93 7.40
N TRP A 71 6.62 3.06 7.36
CA TRP A 71 7.12 2.51 6.09
C TRP A 71 6.06 1.65 5.40
N ARG A 72 5.43 0.72 6.13
CA ARG A 72 4.44 -0.21 5.56
C ARG A 72 3.14 0.49 5.13
N LEU A 73 2.64 1.43 5.93
CA LEU A 73 1.48 2.24 5.52
C LEU A 73 1.82 3.12 4.33
N GLY A 74 2.97 3.79 4.35
CA GLY A 74 3.45 4.58 3.22
C GLY A 74 3.58 3.75 1.95
N HIS A 75 4.07 2.52 2.04
CA HIS A 75 4.19 1.60 0.91
C HIS A 75 2.82 1.27 0.30
N ILE A 76 1.83 0.89 1.12
CA ILE A 76 0.47 0.63 0.61
C ILE A 76 -0.12 1.90 -0.02
N VAL A 77 0.04 3.07 0.62
CA VAL A 77 -0.49 4.34 0.12
C VAL A 77 0.15 4.70 -1.22
N VAL A 78 1.48 4.76 -1.27
CA VAL A 78 2.23 5.35 -2.38
C VAL A 78 2.49 4.33 -3.48
N ASP A 79 3.20 3.24 -3.15
CA ASP A 79 3.67 2.26 -4.14
C ASP A 79 2.56 1.34 -4.64
N VAL A 80 1.56 1.05 -3.80
CA VAL A 80 0.48 0.11 -4.15
C VAL A 80 -0.75 0.83 -4.67
N LEU A 81 -1.16 1.96 -4.10
CA LEU A 81 -2.42 2.62 -4.47
C LEU A 81 -2.22 3.86 -5.34
N GLU A 82 -1.58 4.92 -4.82
CA GLU A 82 -1.51 6.22 -5.51
C GLU A 82 -0.80 6.13 -6.86
N THR A 83 0.35 5.45 -6.91
CA THR A 83 1.08 5.24 -8.18
C THR A 83 0.25 4.40 -9.14
N ARG A 84 -0.36 3.29 -8.70
CA ARG A 84 -1.19 2.43 -9.57
C ARG A 84 -2.42 3.15 -10.10
N VAL A 85 -3.11 3.93 -9.26
CA VAL A 85 -4.23 4.76 -9.70
C VAL A 85 -3.76 5.79 -10.74
N ASN A 86 -2.64 6.47 -10.51
CA ASN A 86 -2.10 7.44 -11.46
C ASN A 86 -1.69 6.82 -12.79
N TRP A 87 -1.03 5.66 -12.79
CA TRP A 87 -0.50 5.04 -13.99
C TRP A 87 -1.56 4.36 -14.86
N HIS A 88 -2.58 3.77 -14.24
CA HIS A 88 -3.66 3.09 -14.97
C HIS A 88 -4.81 4.02 -15.33
N PHE A 89 -5.11 5.02 -14.50
CA PHE A 89 -6.33 5.84 -14.63
C PHE A 89 -6.07 7.36 -14.61
N GLY A 90 -4.81 7.79 -14.52
CA GLY A 90 -4.40 9.18 -14.49
C GLY A 90 -3.43 9.56 -15.61
N ASP A 91 -2.54 10.52 -15.31
CA ASP A 91 -1.63 11.14 -16.28
C ASP A 91 -0.25 10.45 -16.39
N ARG A 92 0.01 9.41 -15.60
CA ARG A 92 1.25 8.61 -15.62
C ARG A 92 2.52 9.38 -15.27
N THR A 93 2.40 10.35 -14.37
CA THR A 93 3.53 11.19 -13.93
C THR A 93 4.07 10.85 -12.54
N ALA A 94 3.31 10.10 -11.75
CA ALA A 94 3.67 9.81 -10.37
C ALA A 94 4.82 8.80 -10.28
N THR A 95 5.83 9.10 -9.45
CA THR A 95 6.88 8.14 -9.10
C THR A 95 7.05 8.11 -7.60
N ARG A 96 7.61 7.02 -7.08
CA ARG A 96 7.91 6.86 -5.66
C ARG A 96 8.75 8.01 -5.11
N GLU A 97 9.67 8.53 -5.92
CA GLU A 97 10.59 9.61 -5.59
C GLU A 97 9.96 11.00 -5.74
N SER A 98 8.89 11.14 -6.53
CA SER A 98 8.21 12.42 -6.74
C SER A 98 7.15 12.69 -5.68
N ILE A 99 6.50 11.65 -5.17
CA ILE A 99 5.46 11.73 -4.15
C ILE A 99 6.07 12.05 -2.76
N ASP A 100 5.47 13.01 -2.05
CA ASP A 100 5.75 13.24 -0.64
C ASP A 100 5.06 12.15 0.19
N TRP A 101 5.82 11.35 0.94
CA TRP A 101 5.26 10.21 1.69
C TRP A 101 4.48 10.66 2.93
N PRO A 102 3.50 9.87 3.40
CA PRO A 102 2.73 10.26 4.57
C PRO A 102 3.61 10.45 5.82
N SER A 103 3.49 11.62 6.44
CA SER A 103 4.39 12.04 7.53
C SER A 103 3.84 11.78 8.94
N GLY A 104 2.56 11.44 9.05
CA GLY A 104 1.88 11.16 10.31
C GLY A 104 0.70 10.20 10.13
N ALA A 105 0.14 9.75 11.25
CA ALA A 105 -0.91 8.75 11.29
C ALA A 105 -2.20 9.21 10.59
N GLU A 106 -2.62 10.45 10.83
CA GLU A 106 -3.83 11.02 10.23
C GLU A 106 -3.72 11.10 8.71
N ASP A 107 -2.62 11.67 8.22
CA ASP A 107 -2.33 11.79 6.78
C ASP A 107 -2.26 10.42 6.11
N ALA A 108 -1.52 9.47 6.71
CA ALA A 108 -1.42 8.11 6.19
C ALA A 108 -2.78 7.43 6.09
N ARG A 109 -3.64 7.54 7.12
CA ARG A 109 -4.99 6.96 7.11
C ARG A 109 -5.89 7.63 6.08
N ALA A 110 -5.85 8.95 5.97
CA ALA A 110 -6.66 9.70 5.01
C ALA A 110 -6.30 9.33 3.56
N ARG A 111 -5.01 9.27 3.25
CA ARG A 111 -4.52 8.89 1.92
C ARG A 111 -4.77 7.43 1.60
N LEU A 112 -4.59 6.53 2.57
CA LEU A 112 -4.92 5.11 2.41
C LEU A 112 -6.41 4.93 2.07
N HIS A 113 -7.29 5.61 2.80
CA HIS A 113 -8.73 5.57 2.54
C HIS A 113 -9.05 6.11 1.15
N ALA A 114 -8.50 7.26 0.77
CA ALA A 114 -8.73 7.85 -0.55
C ALA A 114 -8.23 6.95 -1.69
N GLY A 115 -7.00 6.43 -1.58
CA GLY A 115 -6.41 5.53 -2.56
C GLY A 115 -7.19 4.22 -2.71
N TYR A 116 -7.62 3.62 -1.60
CA TYR A 116 -8.44 2.41 -1.59
C TYR A 116 -9.76 2.62 -2.34
N HIS A 117 -10.49 3.70 -2.05
CA HIS A 117 -11.76 3.98 -2.70
C HIS A 117 -11.61 4.34 -4.17
N ALA A 118 -10.55 5.09 -4.54
CA ALA A 118 -10.24 5.39 -5.93
C ALA A 118 -9.97 4.10 -6.71
N TRP A 119 -9.09 3.23 -6.19
CA TRP A 119 -8.79 1.94 -6.80
C TRP A 119 -10.05 1.08 -6.96
N CYS A 120 -10.84 0.92 -5.89
CA CYS A 120 -12.08 0.14 -5.93
C CYS A 120 -13.08 0.70 -6.95
N THR A 121 -13.18 2.03 -7.09
CA THR A 121 -14.08 2.68 -8.04
C THR A 121 -13.66 2.40 -9.48
N HIS A 122 -12.36 2.50 -9.78
CA HIS A 122 -11.85 2.21 -11.12
C HIS A 122 -12.00 0.73 -11.48
N VAL A 123 -11.63 -0.18 -10.59
CA VAL A 123 -11.78 -1.63 -10.83
C VAL A 123 -13.25 -2.01 -11.01
N GLN A 124 -14.17 -1.41 -10.25
CA GLN A 124 -15.61 -1.67 -10.36
C GLN A 124 -16.17 -1.34 -11.75
N GLY A 125 -15.53 -0.40 -12.46
CA GLY A 125 -15.90 0.01 -13.82
C GLY A 125 -15.33 -0.87 -14.93
N LEU A 126 -14.50 -1.87 -14.61
CA LEU A 126 -13.91 -2.77 -15.60
C LEU A 126 -14.89 -3.90 -15.96
N ASP A 127 -15.08 -4.13 -17.25
CA ASP A 127 -15.77 -5.30 -17.79
C ASP A 127 -14.81 -6.48 -18.02
N ASP A 128 -15.35 -7.60 -18.51
CA ASP A 128 -14.58 -8.85 -18.73
C ASP A 128 -13.46 -8.68 -19.77
N GLU A 129 -13.66 -7.83 -20.78
CA GLU A 129 -12.63 -7.54 -21.80
C GLU A 129 -11.49 -6.73 -21.19
N ALA A 130 -11.81 -5.65 -20.46
CA ALA A 130 -10.83 -4.83 -19.77
C ALA A 130 -10.06 -5.60 -18.69
N MET A 131 -10.73 -6.51 -17.96
CA MET A 131 -10.08 -7.40 -16.99
C MET A 131 -9.09 -8.38 -17.64
N SER A 132 -9.34 -8.75 -18.90
CA SER A 132 -8.49 -9.66 -19.68
C SER A 132 -7.38 -8.94 -20.46
N ALA A 133 -7.48 -7.63 -20.64
CA ALA A 133 -6.51 -6.84 -21.40
C ALA A 133 -5.15 -6.74 -20.69
N PRO A 134 -4.03 -6.70 -21.44
CA PRO A 134 -2.71 -6.53 -20.87
C PRO A 134 -2.53 -5.16 -20.22
N VAL A 135 -1.82 -5.11 -19.09
CA VAL A 135 -1.55 -3.86 -18.34
C VAL A 135 -0.62 -2.90 -19.08
N GLY A 136 0.17 -3.39 -20.02
CA GLY A 136 1.01 -2.59 -20.91
C GLY A 136 2.05 -1.74 -20.18
N ALA A 137 2.35 -0.57 -20.76
CA ALA A 137 3.41 0.33 -20.27
C ALA A 137 3.07 1.07 -18.96
N ALA A 138 1.91 0.80 -18.35
CA ALA A 138 1.59 1.29 -17.02
C ALA A 138 2.30 0.50 -15.92
N GLU A 139 2.88 -0.66 -16.26
CA GLU A 139 3.70 -1.47 -15.38
C GLU A 139 5.11 -1.67 -15.93
N ALA A 140 6.00 -2.19 -15.09
CA ALA A 140 7.36 -2.54 -15.50
C ALA A 140 7.34 -3.54 -16.68
N PRO A 141 8.34 -3.56 -17.58
CA PRO A 141 8.30 -4.35 -18.81
C PRO A 141 8.00 -5.84 -18.61
N GLN A 142 8.48 -6.44 -17.52
CA GLN A 142 8.21 -7.84 -17.18
C GLN A 142 6.75 -8.13 -16.78
N TRP A 143 5.97 -7.10 -16.49
CA TRP A 143 4.53 -7.19 -16.17
C TRP A 143 3.63 -6.82 -17.35
N ALA A 144 4.16 -6.20 -18.41
CA ALA A 144 3.35 -5.55 -19.45
C ALA A 144 2.33 -6.47 -20.14
N GLU A 145 2.62 -7.77 -20.26
CA GLU A 145 1.75 -8.75 -20.90
C GLU A 145 0.74 -9.41 -19.94
N PHE A 146 0.87 -9.20 -18.63
CA PHE A 146 -0.07 -9.75 -17.67
C PHE A 146 -1.45 -9.07 -17.79
N PRO A 147 -2.54 -9.81 -17.62
CA PRO A 147 -3.88 -9.24 -17.71
C PRO A 147 -4.18 -8.35 -16.51
N MET A 148 -5.07 -7.38 -16.68
CA MET A 148 -5.50 -6.47 -15.61
C MET A 148 -5.97 -7.21 -14.35
N VAL A 149 -6.67 -8.35 -14.49
CA VAL A 149 -7.07 -9.17 -13.34
C VAL A 149 -5.88 -9.67 -12.51
N ALA A 150 -4.73 -9.97 -13.13
CA ALA A 150 -3.53 -10.38 -12.41
C ALA A 150 -2.94 -9.23 -11.59
N LEU A 151 -3.01 -8.00 -12.11
CA LEU A 151 -2.63 -6.79 -11.37
C LEU A 151 -3.59 -6.52 -10.21
N VAL A 152 -4.91 -6.62 -10.42
CA VAL A 152 -5.91 -6.46 -9.34
C VAL A 152 -5.66 -7.45 -8.22
N LEU A 153 -5.43 -8.73 -8.55
CA LEU A 153 -5.11 -9.77 -7.57
C LEU A 153 -3.77 -9.52 -6.88
N HIS A 154 -2.78 -8.96 -7.57
CA HIS A 154 -1.52 -8.55 -6.96
C HIS A 154 -1.72 -7.45 -5.93
N LEU A 155 -2.48 -6.38 -6.24
CA LEU A 155 -2.77 -5.31 -5.28
C LEU A 155 -3.55 -5.81 -4.07
N ASN A 156 -4.51 -6.72 -4.27
CA ASN A 156 -5.19 -7.39 -3.15
C ASN A 156 -4.17 -8.07 -2.23
N ARG A 157 -3.25 -8.85 -2.80
CA ARG A 157 -2.20 -9.55 -2.05
C ARG A 157 -1.27 -8.58 -1.30
N GLU A 158 -0.85 -7.47 -1.92
CA GLU A 158 -0.02 -6.44 -1.25
C GLU A 158 -0.75 -5.86 -0.04
N ILE A 159 -2.03 -5.49 -0.21
CA ILE A 159 -2.86 -4.91 0.86
C ILE A 159 -3.07 -5.93 1.98
N PHE A 160 -3.32 -7.20 1.66
CA PHE A 160 -3.53 -8.25 2.68
C PHE A 160 -2.25 -8.56 3.44
N HIS A 161 -1.14 -8.69 2.73
CA HIS A 161 0.16 -9.00 3.29
C HIS A 161 0.62 -7.90 4.24
N HIS A 162 0.76 -6.67 3.73
CA HIS A 162 1.25 -5.56 4.55
C HIS A 162 0.22 -5.09 5.58
N GLY A 163 -1.08 -5.22 5.29
CA GLY A 163 -2.13 -4.96 6.27
C GLY A 163 -2.05 -5.88 7.49
N ALA A 164 -1.72 -7.16 7.29
CA ALA A 164 -1.51 -8.11 8.40
C ALA A 164 -0.24 -7.77 9.20
N GLU A 165 0.84 -7.40 8.52
CA GLU A 165 2.07 -6.94 9.18
C GLU A 165 1.87 -5.67 10.01
N ILE A 166 1.09 -4.72 9.49
CA ILE A 166 0.68 -3.51 10.21
C ILE A 166 -0.11 -3.89 11.46
N ALA A 167 -1.12 -4.77 11.34
CA ALA A 167 -1.90 -5.22 12.48
C ALA A 167 -1.04 -5.86 13.57
N LEU A 168 -0.06 -6.68 13.18
CA LEU A 168 0.89 -7.29 14.12
C LEU A 168 1.77 -6.24 14.83
N LEU A 169 2.33 -5.28 14.09
CA LEU A 169 3.13 -4.22 14.68
C LEU A 169 2.33 -3.38 15.69
N ARG A 170 1.07 -3.07 15.39
CA ARG A 170 0.17 -2.39 16.32
C ARG A 170 -0.07 -3.21 17.59
N ASP A 171 -0.30 -4.52 17.45
CA ASP A 171 -0.47 -5.40 18.59
C ASP A 171 0.77 -5.42 19.50
N LEU A 172 1.98 -5.43 18.91
CA LEU A 172 3.25 -5.32 19.65
C LEU A 172 3.40 -3.97 20.36
N TYR A 173 3.09 -2.86 19.69
CA TYR A 173 3.14 -1.53 20.29
C TYR A 173 2.21 -1.40 21.49
N ARG A 174 0.97 -1.89 21.34
CA ARG A 174 -0.07 -1.88 22.39
C ARG A 174 0.28 -2.79 23.56
N ALA A 175 0.99 -3.90 23.31
CA ALA A 175 1.52 -4.77 24.35
C ALA A 175 2.75 -4.20 25.09
N GLY A 176 3.29 -3.06 24.64
CA GLY A 176 4.43 -2.40 25.27
C GLY A 176 5.80 -2.94 24.87
N TYR A 177 5.90 -3.72 23.77
CA TYR A 177 7.17 -4.22 23.28
C TYR A 177 8.13 -3.06 22.99
N ALA A 178 9.38 -3.17 23.45
CA ALA A 178 10.46 -2.19 23.22
C ALA A 178 10.07 -0.72 23.49
N ARG A 179 9.11 -0.47 24.40
CA ARG A 179 8.79 0.86 24.95
C ARG A 179 9.58 1.19 26.23
N GLY A 180 10.63 0.41 26.53
CA GLY A 180 11.52 0.55 27.69
C GLY A 180 12.95 0.83 27.27
#